data_AF-A0A2G6GKA8-F1
#
_entry.id   AF-A0A2G6GKA8-F1
#
_cell.length_a   1.000
_cell.length_b   1.000
_cell.length_c   1.000
_cell.angle_alpha   90.00
_cell.angle_beta   90.00
_cell.angle_gamma   90.00
#
_symmetry.space_group_name_H-M   'P 1'
#
loop_
_entity.id
_entity.type
_entity.pdbx_description
1 polymer ?
#
loop_
_entity_poly.entity_id
_entity_poly.type
_entity_poly.pdbx_seq_one_letter_code
_entity_poly.pdbx_strand_id
1 'polypeptide(L)'
;MAKKSKKRKKKQTKQESAAQDAEIKKAMDEPWIEQRAGIKLIALLSVAFGLFMTWQLQPSEGLWPAVLWGLGSTAAIWIVFLLAFGFNKLVRR
;
A
#
# COMPACT_ATOMS: atom_id res chain seq x y z
N MET A 1 45.63 6.80 33.37
CA MET A 1 45.07 7.17 32.04
C MET A 1 44.02 6.19 31.46
N ALA A 2 43.69 5.07 32.13
CA ALA A 2 42.80 4.02 31.59
C ALA A 2 41.28 4.35 31.52
N LYS A 3 40.78 5.32 32.29
CA LYS A 3 39.33 5.64 32.36
C LYS A 3 38.78 6.35 31.09
N LYS A 4 39.63 7.01 30.28
CA LYS A 4 39.20 7.69 29.04
C LYS A 4 38.88 6.71 27.89
N SER A 5 39.55 5.55 27.85
CA SER A 5 39.34 4.51 26.83
C SER A 5 37.96 3.83 26.94
N LYS A 6 37.54 3.45 28.16
CA LYS A 6 36.21 2.86 28.42
C LYS A 6 35.05 3.80 28.05
N LYS A 7 35.19 5.11 28.27
CA LYS A 7 34.17 6.11 27.88
C LYS A 7 34.03 6.26 26.36
N ARG A 8 35.13 6.12 25.59
CA ARG A 8 35.09 6.18 24.12
C ARG A 8 34.42 4.94 23.50
N LYS A 9 34.74 3.74 23.99
CA LYS A 9 34.06 2.49 23.56
C LYS A 9 32.55 2.50 23.84
N LYS A 10 32.13 2.96 25.03
CA LYS A 10 30.69 3.08 25.37
C LYS A 10 29.94 4.12 24.52
N LYS A 11 30.63 5.16 24.03
CA LYS A 11 30.06 6.13 23.07
C LYS A 11 29.92 5.53 21.67
N GLN A 12 30.90 4.76 21.20
CA GLN A 12 30.86 4.09 19.89
C GLN A 12 29.73 3.04 19.81
N THR A 13 29.58 2.18 20.84
CA THR A 13 28.49 1.19 20.88
C THR A 13 27.09 1.83 20.90
N LYS A 14 26.95 3.00 21.55
CA LYS A 14 25.68 3.75 21.58
C LYS A 14 25.39 4.47 20.25
N GLN A 15 26.44 4.75 19.47
CA GLN A 15 26.35 5.38 18.15
C GLN A 15 26.00 4.33 17.08
N GLU A 16 26.56 3.12 17.18
CA GLU A 16 26.19 1.96 16.37
C GLU A 16 24.73 1.54 16.60
N SER A 17 24.27 1.46 17.85
CA SER A 17 22.87 1.13 18.15
C SER A 17 21.90 2.21 17.64
N ALA A 18 22.27 3.49 17.76
CA ALA A 18 21.45 4.59 17.23
C ALA A 18 21.43 4.63 15.69
N ALA A 19 22.50 4.19 15.03
CA ALA A 19 22.54 4.03 13.57
C ALA A 19 21.66 2.85 13.11
N GLN A 20 21.70 1.73 13.83
CA GLN A 20 20.81 0.58 13.58
C GLN A 20 19.34 0.93 13.78
N ASP A 21 18.99 1.65 14.86
CA ASP A 21 17.61 2.10 15.09
C ASP A 21 17.12 3.06 13.99
N ALA A 22 18.00 3.91 13.45
CA ALA A 22 17.68 4.80 12.35
C ALA A 22 17.50 4.05 11.02
N GLU A 23 18.29 3.00 10.79
CA GLU A 23 18.20 2.14 9.62
C GLU A 23 16.91 1.31 9.62
N ILE A 24 16.52 0.77 10.78
CA ILE A 24 15.24 0.06 10.95
C ILE A 24 14.05 1.00 10.69
N LYS A 25 14.07 2.22 11.26
CA LYS A 25 13.02 3.23 11.00
C LYS A 25 12.92 3.57 9.52
N LYS A 26 14.06 3.73 8.84
CA LYS A 26 14.10 4.02 7.41
C LYS A 26 13.52 2.87 6.58
N ALA A 27 13.85 1.63 6.92
CA ALA A 27 13.29 0.44 6.27
C ALA A 27 11.78 0.29 6.51
N MET A 28 11.27 0.71 7.67
CA MET A 28 9.83 0.70 7.96
C MET A 28 9.05 1.82 7.24
N ASP A 29 9.70 2.95 6.96
CA ASP A 29 9.08 4.05 6.23
C ASP A 29 9.01 3.81 4.71
N GLU A 30 9.86 2.91 4.20
CA GLU A 30 9.97 2.59 2.79
C GLU A 30 8.75 1.78 2.31
N PRO A 31 8.01 2.24 1.29
CA PRO A 31 6.85 1.51 0.78
C PRO A 31 7.27 0.17 0.19
N TRP A 32 6.69 -0.93 0.68
CA TRP A 32 6.92 -2.27 0.12
C TRP A 32 6.50 -2.40 -1.36
N ILE A 33 5.62 -1.51 -1.83
CA ILE A 33 5.20 -1.42 -3.23
C ILE A 33 5.26 0.04 -3.69
N GLU A 34 5.82 0.26 -4.89
CA GLU A 34 5.77 1.56 -5.52
C GLU A 34 4.31 1.98 -5.80
N GLN A 35 3.99 3.24 -5.53
CA GLN A 35 2.63 3.76 -5.75
C GLN A 35 2.14 3.55 -7.19
N ARG A 36 3.02 3.74 -8.18
CA ARG A 36 2.70 3.55 -9.60
C ARG A 36 2.36 2.09 -9.92
N ALA A 37 3.07 1.16 -9.31
CA ALA A 37 2.79 -0.27 -9.45
C ALA A 37 1.43 -0.61 -8.83
N GLY A 38 1.16 -0.11 -7.61
CA GLY A 38 -0.14 -0.30 -6.95
C GLY A 38 -1.33 0.19 -7.76
N ILE A 39 -1.24 1.39 -8.36
CA ILE A 39 -2.31 1.96 -9.20
C ILE A 39 -2.55 1.11 -10.46
N LYS A 40 -1.49 0.64 -11.13
CA LYS A 40 -1.63 -0.24 -12.29
C LYS A 40 -2.29 -1.57 -11.91
N LEU A 41 -1.92 -2.11 -10.75
CA LEU A 41 -2.41 -3.40 -10.26
C LEU A 41 -3.89 -3.34 -9.90
N ILE A 42 -4.34 -2.31 -9.17
CA ILE A 42 -5.77 -2.12 -8.88
C ILE A 42 -6.59 -1.86 -10.15
N ALA A 43 -6.04 -1.09 -11.10
CA ALA A 43 -6.72 -0.85 -12.37
C ALA A 43 -6.95 -2.17 -13.14
N LEU A 44 -5.90 -2.97 -13.32
CA LEU A 44 -5.99 -4.26 -13.99
C LEU A 44 -7.00 -5.20 -13.29
N LEU A 45 -6.88 -5.35 -11.96
CA LEU A 45 -7.77 -6.22 -11.19
C LEU A 45 -9.22 -5.74 -11.22
N SER A 46 -9.46 -4.44 -11.09
CA SER A 46 -10.82 -3.88 -11.08
C SER A 46 -11.54 -4.05 -12.42
N VAL A 47 -10.82 -3.95 -13.54
CA VAL A 47 -11.34 -4.21 -14.89
C VAL A 47 -11.59 -5.69 -15.09
N ALA A 48 -10.63 -6.54 -14.74
CA ALA A 48 -10.78 -7.99 -14.84
C ALA A 48 -11.98 -8.48 -14.00
N PHE A 49 -12.13 -7.95 -12.80
CA PHE A 49 -13.26 -8.26 -11.91
C PHE A 49 -14.60 -7.75 -12.46
N GLY A 50 -14.65 -6.53 -13.01
CA GLY A 50 -15.86 -6.00 -13.63
C GLY A 50 -16.33 -6.81 -14.83
N LEU A 51 -15.38 -7.24 -15.68
CA LEU A 51 -15.65 -8.13 -16.80
C LEU A 51 -16.13 -9.51 -16.32
N PHE A 52 -15.48 -10.06 -15.29
CA PHE A 52 -15.89 -11.31 -14.67
C PHE A 52 -17.32 -11.24 -14.12
N MET A 53 -17.66 -10.18 -13.40
CA MET A 53 -19.03 -9.97 -12.91
C MET A 53 -20.03 -9.84 -14.05
N THR A 54 -19.70 -9.08 -15.10
CA THR A 54 -20.56 -8.95 -16.28
C THR A 54 -20.80 -10.31 -16.94
N TRP A 55 -19.76 -11.13 -17.09
CA TRP A 55 -19.87 -12.46 -17.66
C TRP A 55 -20.72 -13.40 -16.78
N GLN A 56 -20.57 -13.32 -15.46
CA GLN A 56 -21.35 -14.13 -14.51
C GLN A 56 -22.85 -13.75 -14.49
N LEU A 57 -23.19 -12.47 -14.61
CA LEU A 57 -24.58 -12.01 -14.53
C LEU A 57 -25.33 -12.04 -15.87
N GLN A 58 -24.60 -12.05 -17.00
CA GLN A 58 -25.21 -12.06 -18.34
C GLN A 58 -26.23 -13.19 -18.55
N PRO A 59 -26.01 -14.44 -18.09
CA PRO A 59 -26.96 -15.54 -18.29
C PRO A 59 -28.24 -15.41 -17.45
N SER A 60 -28.17 -14.75 -16.29
CA SER A 60 -29.28 -14.70 -15.33
C SER A 60 -30.15 -13.44 -15.46
N GLU A 61 -29.54 -12.28 -15.67
CA GLU A 61 -30.25 -10.98 -15.66
C GLU A 61 -30.27 -10.30 -17.04
N GLY A 62 -29.58 -10.87 -18.03
CA GLY A 62 -29.43 -10.27 -19.37
C GLY A 62 -28.30 -9.25 -19.44
N LEU A 63 -28.01 -8.78 -20.66
CA LEU A 63 -26.82 -7.97 -20.96
C LEU A 63 -26.80 -6.62 -20.23
N TRP A 64 -27.93 -5.90 -20.24
CA TRP A 64 -27.98 -4.53 -19.70
C TRP A 64 -27.79 -4.48 -18.18
N PRO A 65 -28.52 -5.28 -17.37
CA PRO A 65 -28.29 -5.34 -15.93
C PRO A 65 -26.88 -5.85 -15.60
N ALA A 66 -26.37 -6.85 -16.33
CA ALA A 66 -25.04 -7.40 -16.10
C ALA A 66 -23.92 -6.35 -16.28
N VAL A 67 -24.00 -5.52 -17.33
CA VAL A 67 -23.03 -4.44 -17.55
C VAL A 67 -23.15 -3.36 -16.47
N LEU A 68 -24.37 -3.02 -16.06
CA LEU A 68 -24.60 -2.03 -14.99
C LEU A 68 -23.98 -2.49 -13.67
N TRP A 69 -24.18 -3.76 -13.29
CA TRP A 69 -23.59 -4.35 -12.10
C TRP A 69 -22.08 -4.53 -12.22
N GLY A 70 -21.57 -4.89 -13.40
CA GLY A 70 -20.14 -4.96 -13.68
C GLY A 70 -19.47 -3.60 -13.44
N LEU A 71 -19.96 -2.55 -14.10
CA LEU A 71 -19.47 -1.18 -13.92
C LEU A 71 -19.66 -0.67 -12.50
N GLY A 72 -20.82 -0.94 -11.88
CA GLY A 72 -21.10 -0.57 -10.50
C GLY A 72 -20.12 -1.19 -9.51
N SER A 73 -19.78 -2.47 -9.70
CA SER A 73 -18.79 -3.15 -8.87
C SER A 73 -17.38 -2.58 -9.05
N THR A 74 -16.96 -2.31 -10.29
CA THR A 74 -15.68 -1.65 -10.58
C THR A 74 -15.63 -0.25 -9.94
N ALA A 75 -16.70 0.54 -10.06
CA ALA A 75 -16.78 1.86 -9.45
C ALA A 75 -16.69 1.79 -7.91
N ALA A 76 -17.37 0.85 -7.28
CA ALA A 76 -17.32 0.65 -5.84
C ALA A 76 -15.90 0.32 -5.35
N ILE A 77 -15.17 -0.56 -6.06
CA ILE A 77 -13.77 -0.88 -5.75
C ILE A 77 -12.91 0.38 -5.79
N TRP A 78 -13.07 1.20 -6.82
CA TRP A 78 -12.33 2.45 -6.96
C TRP A 78 -12.66 3.45 -5.86
N ILE A 79 -13.92 3.57 -5.45
CA ILE A 79 -14.33 4.43 -4.34
C ILE A 79 -13.62 4.02 -3.04
N VAL A 80 -13.65 2.73 -2.69
CA VAL A 80 -12.99 2.22 -1.48
C VAL A 80 -11.49 2.45 -1.55
N PHE A 81 -10.87 2.17 -2.70
CA PHE A 81 -9.43 2.40 -2.92
C PHE A 81 -9.07 3.88 -2.75
N LEU A 82 -9.82 4.80 -3.36
CA LEU A 82 -9.56 6.24 -3.29
C LEU A 82 -9.74 6.79 -1.87
N LEU A 83 -10.75 6.31 -1.14
CA LEU A 83 -10.95 6.66 0.27
C LEU A 83 -9.75 6.22 1.12
N ALA A 84 -9.31 4.96 0.98
CA ALA A 84 -8.16 4.45 1.71
C ALA A 84 -6.87 5.20 1.33
N PHE A 85 -6.66 5.47 0.04
CA PHE A 85 -5.51 6.22 -0.45
C PHE A 85 -5.50 7.66 0.07
N GLY A 86 -6.64 8.34 0.04
CA GLY A 86 -6.82 9.69 0.57
C GLY A 86 -6.60 9.75 2.08
N PHE A 87 -7.15 8.79 2.83
CA PHE A 87 -6.96 8.68 4.27
C PHE A 87 -5.48 8.46 4.63
N ASN A 88 -4.80 7.56 3.93
CA ASN A 88 -3.37 7.30 4.18
C ASN A 88 -2.51 8.54 3.88
N LYS A 89 -2.87 9.31 2.85
CA LYS A 89 -2.22 10.60 2.56
C LYS A 89 -2.48 11.65 3.63
N LEU A 90 -3.64 11.63 4.28
CA LEU A 90 -3.98 12.55 5.37
C LEU A 90 -3.22 12.21 6.65
N VAL A 91 -3.12 10.92 7.01
CA VAL A 91 -2.46 10.47 8.24
C VAL A 91 -0.93 10.52 8.16
N ARG A 92 -0.35 10.33 6.97
CA ARG A 92 1.11 10.44 6.76
C ARG A 92 1.61 11.88 6.55
N ARG A 93 0.72 12.88 6.57
CA ARG A 93 1.07 14.31 6.60
C ARG A 93 1.04 14.82 8.02
#